data_AF-K1RWV2-F1
#
_entry.id   AF-K1RWV2-F1
#
_cell.length_a   1.000
_cell.length_b   1.000
_cell.length_c   1.000
_cell.angle_alpha   90.00
_cell.angle_beta   90.00
_cell.angle_gamma   90.00
#
_symmetry.space_group_name_H-M   'P 1'
#
loop_
_entity.id
_entity.type
_entity.pdbx_description
1 polymer ?
#
loop_
_entity_poly.entity_id
_entity_poly.type
_entity_poly.pdbx_seq_one_letter_code
_entity_poly.pdbx_strand_id
1 'polypeptide(L)' 'FSFGGGVSTTCLVRQHLGFRVSADYDCAPGVVAGMRDRFHTLTLGMNICAVF' A
#
# COMPACT_ATOMS: atom_id res chain seq x y z
N PHE A 1 9.96 14.65 -8.75
CA PHE A 1 8.62 14.09 -9.08
C PHE A 1 8.41 12.87 -8.21
N SER A 2 7.32 12.82 -7.45
CA SER A 2 6.90 11.64 -6.70
C SER A 2 5.86 10.88 -7.51
N PHE A 3 5.93 9.55 -7.48
CA PHE A 3 4.98 8.67 -8.14
C PHE A 3 4.55 7.60 -7.14
N GLY A 4 3.26 7.52 -6.86
CA GLY A 4 2.69 6.54 -5.95
C GLY A 4 1.54 5.82 -6.62
N GLY A 5 1.39 4.54 -6.34
CA GLY A 5 0.30 3.71 -6.84
C GLY A 5 0.04 2.54 -5.89
N GLY A 6 -1.23 2.27 -5.62
CA GLY A 6 -1.64 1.21 -4.72
C GLY A 6 -2.71 0.32 -5.33
N VAL A 7 -2.67 -0.96 -4.96
CA VAL A 7 -3.75 -1.92 -5.22
C VAL A 7 -4.24 -2.47 -3.89
N SER A 8 -5.55 -2.60 -3.76
CA SER A 8 -6.13 -3.28 -2.61
C SER A 8 -7.30 -4.14 -3.04
N THR A 9 -7.35 -5.33 -2.47
CA THR A 9 -8.39 -6.32 -2.74
C THR A 9 -9.03 -6.71 -1.42
N THR A 10 -10.36 -6.64 -1.39
CA THR A 10 -11.15 -7.12 -0.25
C THR A 10 -11.81 -8.44 -0.64
N CYS A 11 -11.56 -9.47 0.16
CA CYS A 11 -12.14 -10.80 -0.01
C CYS A 11 -13.15 -11.06 1.11
N LEU A 12 -14.36 -11.48 0.74
CA LEU A 12 -15.40 -11.87 1.70
C LEU A 12 -15.21 -13.36 2.04
N VAL A 13 -15.09 -13.66 3.33
CA VAL A 13 -14.95 -15.04 3.84
C VAL A 13 -16.32 -15.56 4.30
N ARG A 14 -17.09 -14.71 4.99
CA ARG A 14 -18.46 -14.99 5.46
C ARG A 14 -19.31 -13.73 5.36
N GLN A 15 -20.63 -13.88 5.56
CA GLN A 15 -21.62 -12.81 5.47
C GLN A 15 -21.27 -11.54 6.26
N HIS A 16 -20.45 -11.64 7.31
CA HIS A 16 -20.00 -10.48 8.09
C HIS A 16 -18.49 -10.38 8.31
N LEU A 17 -17.71 -11.20 7.62
CA LEU A 17 -16.27 -11.28 7.83
C LEU A 17 -15.55 -11.29 6.49
N GLY A 18 -14.71 -10.29 6.28
CA GLY A 18 -13.79 -10.22 5.15
C GLY A 18 -12.37 -9.98 5.63
N PHE A 19 -11.43 -10.14 4.71
CA PHE A 19 -10.07 -9.63 4.88
C PHE A 19 -9.73 -8.75 3.70
N ARG A 20 -8.96 -7.70 3.98
CA ARG A 20 -8.45 -6.76 2.99
C ARG A 20 -6.95 -6.89 2.93
N VAL A 21 -6.44 -7.07 1.71
CA VAL A 21 -5.01 -7.01 1.43
C VAL A 21 -4.75 -5.73 0.64
N SER A 22 -3.66 -5.04 0.96
CA SER A 22 -3.20 -3.87 0.22
C SER A 22 -1.71 -3.98 -0.07
N ALA A 23 -1.33 -3.42 -1.21
CA ALA A 23 0.05 -3.22 -1.60
C ALA A 23 0.15 -1.80 -2.18
N ASP A 24 0.87 -0.94 -1.48
CA ASP A 24 1.05 0.46 -1.83
C ASP A 24 2.52 0.69 -2.16
N TYR A 25 2.78 1.21 -3.35
CA TYR A 25 4.13 1.52 -3.81
C TYR A 25 4.30 3.02 -3.96
N ASP A 26 5.28 3.57 -3.24
CA ASP A 26 5.63 4.98 -3.26
C ASP A 26 7.05 5.16 -3.75
N CYS A 27 7.23 6.07 -4.70
CA CYS A 27 8.50 6.52 -5.20
C CYS A 27 8.65 8.02 -4.91
N ALA A 28 9.49 8.36 -3.94
CA ALA A 28 9.76 9.75 -3.57
C ALA A 28 11.15 10.18 -4.08
N PRO A 29 11.33 11.44 -4.51
CA PRO A 29 12.66 11.98 -4.77
C PRO A 29 13.46 12.03 -3.45
N GLY A 30 14.77 11.78 -3.53
CA GLY A 30 15.66 11.86 -2.36
C GLY A 30 15.57 13.23 -1.69
N VAL A 31 15.28 13.24 -0.38
CA VAL A 31 15.03 14.45 0.41
C VAL A 31 16.34 15.15 0.82
N VAL A 32 17.47 14.46 0.75
CA VAL A 32 18.80 14.97 1.13
C VAL A 32 19.57 15.42 -0.10
N ALA A 33 20.11 16.65 -0.05
CA ALA A 33 20.98 17.19 -1.09
C ALA A 33 22.21 16.28 -1.27
N GLY A 34 22.31 15.63 -2.44
CA GLY A 34 23.37 14.67 -2.78
C GLY A 34 22.88 13.24 -3.04
N MET A 35 21.65 12.89 -2.63
CA MET A 35 21.07 11.58 -2.91
C MET A 35 20.43 11.58 -4.30
N ARG A 36 21.14 11.05 -5.30
CA ARG A 36 20.62 10.87 -6.67
C ARG A 36 19.59 9.73 -6.79
N ASP A 37 19.57 8.83 -5.81
CA ASP A 37 18.67 7.69 -5.82
C ASP A 37 17.27 8.05 -5.34
N ARG A 38 16.28 7.55 -6.07
CA ARG A 38 14.88 7.67 -5.68
C ARG A 38 14.59 6.71 -4.53
N PHE A 39 13.85 7.16 -3.54
CA PHE A 39 13.44 6.33 -2.43
C PHE A 39 12.21 5.51 -2.86
N HIS A 40 12.37 4.20 -2.88
CA HIS A 40 11.33 3.25 -3.26
C HIS A 40 10.80 2.58 -1.99
N THR A 41 9.51 2.75 -1.72
CA THR A 41 8.83 2.15 -0.58
C THR A 41 7.72 1.24 -1.08
N LEU A 42 7.73 0.00 -0.62
CA LEU A 42 6.62 -0.93 -0.82
C LEU A 42 6.01 -1.24 0.55
N THR A 43 4.76 -0.83 0.74
CA THR A 43 3.99 -1.08 1.95
C THR A 43 3.00 -2.20 1.67
N LEU A 44 3.08 -3.28 2.45
CA LEU A 44 2.14 -4.40 2.39
C LEU A 44 1.24 -4.37 3.62
N GLY A 45 -0.07 -4.48 3.42
CA GLY A 45 -1.07 -4.44 4.48
C GLY A 45 -2.01 -5.63 4.42
N MET A 46 -2.38 -6.15 5.58
CA MET A 46 -3.45 -7.14 5.72
C MET A 46 -4.31 -6.79 6.92
N ASN A 47 -5.61 -6.62 6.68
CA ASN A 47 -6.58 -6.24 7.69
C ASN A 47 -7.74 -7.22 7.70
N ILE A 48 -8.27 -7.54 8.88
CA ILE A 48 -9.54 -8.23 9.03
C ILE A 48 -10.63 -7.15 9.10
N CYS A 49 -11.67 -7.28 8.29
CA CYS A 49 -12.75 -6.30 8.20
C CYS A 49 -14.08 -6.97 8.51
N ALA A 50 -14.90 -6.34 9.34
CA ALA A 50 -16.31 -6.66 9.39
C ALA A 50 -16.97 -6.04 8.15
N VAL A 51 -17.76 -6.82 7.41
CA VAL A 51 -18.47 -6.35 6.21
C VAL A 51 -19.96 -6.50 6.47
N PHE A 52 -20.66 -5.39 6.66
CA PHE A 52 -22.08 -5.35 7.04
C PHE A 52 -22.96 -5.11 5.83
#